data_AF-A0A969T6L0-F1
#
_entry.id   AF-A0A969T6L0-F1
#
_cell.length_a   1.000
_cell.length_b   1.000
_cell.length_c   1.000
_cell.angle_alpha   90.00
_cell.angle_beta   90.00
_cell.angle_gamma   90.00
#
_symmetry.space_group_name_H-M   'P 1'
#
loop_
_entity.id
_entity.type
_entity.pdbx_description
1 polymer ?
#
loop_
_entity_poly.entity_id
_entity_poly.type
_entity_poly.pdbx_seq_one_letter_code
_entity_poly.pdbx_strand_id
1 'polypeptide(L)' 'MNFFRIHHSNLINLNEVVKYVKGIGGLVKMSNGEELSVSRSRKNELLKHLNA' A
#
# COMPACT_ATOMS: atom_id res chain seq x y z
N MET A 1 10.55 10.07 6.63
CA MET A 1 10.87 8.93 5.75
C MET A 1 9.85 7.84 6.00
N ASN A 2 8.73 7.85 5.27
CA ASN A 2 7.63 6.92 5.51
C ASN A 2 7.50 5.95 4.32
N PHE A 3 8.53 5.13 4.11
CA PHE A 3 8.52 4.12 3.05
C PHE A 3 8.06 2.77 3.61
N PHE A 4 7.19 2.10 2.88
CA PHE A 4 6.69 0.78 3.24
C PHE A 4 6.74 -0.16 2.05
N ARG A 5 7.21 -1.38 2.30
CA ARG A 5 7.38 -2.38 1.26
C ARG A 5 6.08 -3.19 1.12
N ILE A 6 5.30 -2.95 0.08
CA ILE A 6 4.00 -3.63 -0.13
C ILE A 6 4.10 -4.99 -0.82
N HIS A 7 5.20 -5.23 -1.55
CA HIS A 7 5.47 -6.48 -2.28
C HIS A 7 6.96 -6.84 -2.15
N HIS A 8 7.39 -8.04 -2.57
CA HIS A 8 8.81 -8.38 -2.49
C HIS A 8 9.68 -7.44 -3.36
N SER A 9 9.16 -6.96 -4.48
CA SER A 9 9.86 -6.02 -5.39
C SER A 9 9.44 -4.56 -5.26
N ASN A 10 8.34 -4.25 -4.56
CA ASN A 10 7.75 -2.90 -4.56
C ASN A 10 7.85 -2.22 -3.19
N LEU A 11 8.50 -1.04 -3.17
CA LEU A 11 8.62 -0.12 -2.04
C LEU A 11 7.88 1.17 -2.40
N ILE A 12 6.93 1.58 -1.57
CA ILE A 12 6.12 2.78 -1.80
C ILE A 12 6.29 3.79 -0.67
N ASN A 13 6.00 5.06 -0.95
CA ASN A 13 5.92 6.10 0.06
C ASN A 13 4.49 6.17 0.62
N LEU A 14 4.31 5.91 1.92
CA LEU A 14 3.03 5.94 2.62
C LEU A 14 2.38 7.33 2.60
N ASN A 15 3.19 8.40 2.54
CA ASN A 15 2.67 9.77 2.48
C ASN A 15 1.99 10.09 1.14
N GLU A 16 2.34 9.35 0.08
CA GLU A 16 1.79 9.51 -1.26
C GLU A 16 0.63 8.54 -1.53
N VAL A 17 0.23 7.75 -0.53
CA VAL A 17 -0.90 6.83 -0.65
C VAL A 17 -2.20 7.63 -0.55
N VAL A 18 -2.95 7.67 -1.64
CA VAL A 18 -4.25 8.33 -1.70
C VAL A 18 -5.34 7.44 -1.11
N LYS A 19 -5.32 6.16 -1.48
CA LYS A 19 -6.37 5.22 -1.07
C LYS A 19 -5.91 3.79 -1.09
N TYR A 20 -6.37 3.02 -0.11
CA TYR A 20 -6.30 1.56 -0.14
C TYR A 20 -7.65 0.96 -0.55
N VAL A 21 -7.64 0.11 -1.57
CA VAL A 21 -8.81 -0.59 -2.10
C VAL A 21 -8.78 -2.04 -1.61
N LYS A 22 -9.75 -2.39 -0.75
CA LYS A 22 -9.96 -3.77 -0.31
C LYS A 22 -10.60 -4.59 -1.44
N GLY A 23 -9.76 -5.25 -2.24
CA GLY A 23 -10.16 -6.26 -3.22
C GLY A 23 -9.49 -7.62 -2.98
N ILE A 24 -9.57 -8.52 -3.96
CA ILE A 24 -9.04 -9.91 -3.91
C ILE A 24 -7.53 -9.94 -3.61
N GLY A 25 -6.78 -8.93 -4.08
CA GLY A 25 -5.36 -8.75 -3.80
C GLY A 25 -5.03 -7.65 -2.79
N GLY A 26 -5.93 -6.70 -2.55
CA GLY A 26 -5.58 -5.43 -1.90
C GLY A 26 -4.75 -4.55 -2.84
N LEU A 27 -5.25 -3.37 -3.15
CA LEU A 27 -4.62 -2.41 -4.08
C LEU A 27 -4.37 -1.09 -3.37
N VAL A 28 -3.24 -0.47 -3.65
CA VAL A 28 -2.90 0.87 -3.19
C VAL A 28 -2.90 1.80 -4.38
N LYS A 29 -3.64 2.90 -4.27
CA LYS A 29 -3.65 3.99 -5.22
C LYS A 29 -2.75 5.11 -4.72
N MET A 30 -1.77 5.47 -5.52
CA MET A 30 -0.79 6.51 -5.25
C MET A 30 -1.26 7.86 -5.82
N SER A 31 -0.66 8.96 -5.35
CA SER A 31 -0.95 10.35 -5.76
C SER A 31 -0.70 10.60 -7.25
N ASN A 32 0.27 9.88 -7.83
CA ASN A 32 0.59 9.92 -9.25
C ASN A 32 -0.39 9.13 -10.14
N GLY A 33 -1.43 8.51 -9.55
CA GLY A 33 -2.43 7.72 -10.26
C GLY A 33 -2.08 6.25 -10.45
N GLU A 34 -0.89 5.81 -10.04
CA GLU A 34 -0.49 4.41 -10.11
C GLU A 34 -1.24 3.55 -9.09
N GLU A 35 -1.55 2.31 -9.50
CA GLU A 35 -2.24 1.32 -8.67
C GLU A 35 -1.35 0.08 -8.50
N LEU A 36 -0.93 -0.17 -7.26
CA LEU A 36 0.01 -1.23 -6.93
C LEU A 36 -0.66 -2.30 -6.06
N SER A 37 -0.44 -3.56 -6.39
CA SER A 37 -0.94 -4.69 -5.62
C SER A 37 -0.11 -4.91 -4.35
N VAL A 38 -0.80 -5.22 -3.25
CA VAL A 38 -0.18 -5.49 -1.96
C VAL A 38 -0.19 -7.00 -1.73
N SER A 39 0.92 -7.56 -1.23
CA SER A 39 0.91 -8.97 -0.83
C SER A 39 -0.10 -9.21 0.29
N ARG A 40 -0.81 -10.35 0.26
CA ARG A 40 -1.80 -10.72 1.29
C ARG A 40 -1.26 -10.68 2.71
N SER A 41 0.00 -11.07 2.92
CA SER A 41 0.69 -11.02 4.21
C SER A 41 0.94 -9.59 4.70
N ARG A 42 1.20 -8.65 3.76
CA ARG A 42 1.54 -7.24 4.03
C ARG A 42 0.32 -6.33 4.13
N LYS A 43 -0.83 -6.77 3.61
CA LYS A 43 -2.12 -6.05 3.69
C LYS A 43 -2.45 -5.60 5.11
N ASN A 44 -2.36 -6.50 6.10
CA ASN A 44 -2.70 -6.19 7.48
C ASN A 44 -1.76 -5.16 8.09
N GLU A 45 -0.47 -5.23 7.75
CA GLU A 45 0.55 -4.31 8.24
C GLU A 45 0.40 -2.92 7.61
N LEU A 46 0.14 -2.86 6.30
CA LEU A 46 -0.20 -1.62 5.60
C LEU A 46 -1.45 -0.95 6.19
N LEU A 47 -2.51 -1.74 6.47
CA LEU A 47 -3.73 -1.24 7.10
C LEU A 47 -3.48 -0.68 8.51
N LYS A 48 -2.53 -1.25 9.26
CA LYS A 48 -2.15 -0.68 10.57
C LYS A 48 -1.48 0.68 10.39
N HIS A 49 -0.60 0.82 9.40
CA HIS A 49 0.05 2.11 9.11
C HIS A 49 -0.91 3.18 8.59
N LEU A 50 -1.97 2.80 7.87
CA LEU A 50 -2.95 3.75 7.32
C LEU A 50 -4.06 4.17 8.31
N ASN A 51 -4.29 3.39 9.38
CA ASN A 51 -5.29 3.69 10.42
C ASN A 51 -4.65 4.24 11.71
N ALA A 52 -3.35 4.50 11.71
CA ALA A 52 -2.60 5.04 12.85
C ALA A 52 -2.52 6.57 12.80
#